data_AF-A0A8S3GID5-F1
#
_entry.id   AF-A0A8S3GID5-F1
#
_cell.length_a   1.000
_cell.length_b   1.000
_cell.length_c   1.000
_cell.angle_alpha   90.00
_cell.angle_beta   90.00
_cell.angle_gamma   90.00
#
_symmetry.space_group_name_H-M   'P 1'
#
loop_
_entity.id
_entity.type
_entity.pdbx_description
1 polymer ?
#
loop_
_entity_poly.entity_id
_entity_poly.type
_entity_poly.pdbx_seq_one_letter_code
_entity_poly.pdbx_strand_id
1 'polypeptide(L)'
;DTKVEAAINYLRNVKQIPIGGTSAGCAILGGTYFSALYGTLTSTESLANPYNRYLTLGHNDFLSQPYLSNVITDTHFNNPDRRGRLITFLARMNQDYGVVGRGIGVDESTAVCIESGGTGRVFGSGTTFFLSQNGLASKPETCVNGSPLDWYRNRQA
;
A
#
# COMPACT_ATOMS: atom_id res chain seq x y z
N ASP A 1 -0.29 10.90 16.79
CA ASP A 1 -1.19 11.31 17.88
C ASP A 1 -1.57 12.78 17.84
N THR A 2 -2.64 13.12 17.12
CA THR A 2 -3.23 14.48 17.09
C THR A 2 -4.74 14.46 17.39
N LYS A 3 -5.31 15.60 17.80
CA LYS A 3 -6.77 15.73 17.95
C LYS A 3 -7.53 15.47 16.64
N VAL A 4 -6.92 15.77 15.49
CA VAL A 4 -7.49 15.53 14.16
C VAL A 4 -7.55 14.03 13.86
N GLU A 5 -6.45 13.32 14.10
CA GLU A 5 -6.37 11.87 13.97
C GLU A 5 -7.41 11.14 14.85
N ALA A 6 -7.53 11.56 16.12
CA ALA A 6 -8.53 11.02 17.04
C ALA A 6 -9.96 11.24 16.52
N ALA A 7 -10.25 12.45 15.99
CA ALA A 7 -11.55 12.76 15.41
C ALA A 7 -11.86 11.92 14.17
N ILE A 8 -10.89 11.74 13.26
CA ILE A 8 -11.08 10.92 12.04
C ILE A 8 -11.34 9.46 12.42
N ASN A 9 -10.55 8.91 13.35
CA ASN A 9 -10.75 7.54 13.84
C ASN A 9 -12.11 7.37 14.54
N TYR A 10 -12.56 8.36 15.32
CA TYR A 10 -13.90 8.35 15.92
C TYR A 10 -15.01 8.36 14.86
N LEU A 11 -14.92 9.26 13.87
CA LEU A 11 -15.90 9.35 12.79
C LEU A 11 -15.99 8.03 12.01
N ARG A 12 -14.85 7.40 11.76
CA ARG A 12 -14.81 6.18 10.97
C ARG A 12 -15.22 4.93 11.75
N ASN A 13 -14.71 4.76 12.97
CA ASN A 13 -14.87 3.51 13.74
C ASN A 13 -16.10 3.53 14.67
N VAL A 14 -16.53 4.70 15.13
CA VAL A 14 -17.71 4.83 16.01
C VAL A 14 -18.92 5.31 15.23
N LYS A 15 -18.78 6.40 14.46
CA LYS A 15 -19.91 6.95 13.68
C LYS A 15 -20.14 6.25 12.34
N GLN A 16 -19.21 5.40 11.91
CA GLN A 16 -19.28 4.69 10.63
C GLN A 16 -19.49 5.63 9.42
N ILE A 17 -18.91 6.83 9.49
CA ILE A 17 -18.96 7.81 8.40
C ILE A 17 -17.99 7.37 7.29
N PRO A 18 -18.41 7.42 6.00
CA PRO A 18 -17.51 7.20 4.88
C PRO A 18 -16.35 8.19 4.90
N ILE A 19 -15.14 7.67 4.70
CA ILE A 19 -13.93 8.48 4.52
C ILE A 19 -13.30 8.11 3.18
N GLY A 20 -12.66 9.08 2.55
CA GLY A 20 -11.97 8.87 1.29
C GLY A 20 -10.85 9.87 1.12
N GLY A 21 -10.00 9.62 0.14
CA GLY A 21 -8.88 10.50 -0.19
C GLY A 21 -8.35 10.20 -1.57
N THR A 22 -7.72 11.20 -2.18
CA THR A 22 -7.10 11.12 -3.50
C THR A 22 -5.59 11.29 -3.40
N SER A 23 -4.83 10.62 -4.26
CA SER A 23 -3.37 10.67 -4.27
C SER A 23 -2.77 10.35 -2.88
N ALA A 24 -2.04 11.28 -2.25
CA ALA A 24 -1.55 11.13 -0.88
C ALA A 24 -2.65 10.82 0.15
N GLY A 25 -3.85 11.37 -0.04
CA GLY A 25 -5.02 11.07 0.79
C GLY A 25 -5.54 9.64 0.62
N CYS A 26 -5.27 8.99 -0.51
CA CYS A 26 -5.56 7.56 -0.70
C CYS A 26 -4.46 6.69 -0.07
N ALA A 27 -3.19 7.10 -0.21
CA ALA A 27 -2.03 6.41 0.36
C ALA A 27 -2.19 6.20 1.87
N ILE A 28 -2.57 7.26 2.58
CA ILE A 28 -2.72 7.26 4.05
C ILE A 28 -3.92 6.41 4.57
N LEU A 29 -4.77 5.88 3.69
CA LEU A 29 -5.90 5.03 4.10
C LEU A 29 -5.49 3.59 4.40
N GLY A 30 -4.36 3.14 3.85
CA GLY A 30 -3.80 1.82 4.11
C GLY A 30 -3.27 1.70 5.55
N GLY A 31 -3.38 0.51 6.12
CA GLY A 31 -2.73 0.21 7.41
C GLY A 31 -1.20 0.28 7.31
N THR A 32 -0.65 0.05 6.10
CA THR A 32 0.69 0.51 5.75
C THR A 32 0.58 1.52 4.62
N TYR A 33 1.37 2.59 4.66
CA TYR A 33 1.34 3.63 3.63
C TYR A 33 2.75 4.07 3.24
N PHE A 34 2.91 4.42 1.96
CA PHE A 34 4.11 5.07 1.46
C PHE A 34 4.04 6.57 1.79
N SER A 35 4.90 7.04 2.70
CA SER A 35 4.83 8.42 3.21
C SER A 35 5.48 9.45 2.28
N ALA A 36 6.33 8.98 1.35
CA ALA A 36 7.08 9.82 0.42
C ALA A 36 7.86 10.97 1.12
N LEU A 37 8.31 10.76 2.35
CA LEU A 37 8.91 11.79 3.20
C LEU A 37 10.08 12.52 2.55
N TYR A 38 10.85 11.79 1.72
CA TYR A 38 12.01 12.32 1.01
C TYR A 38 11.81 12.45 -0.50
N GLY A 39 10.58 12.23 -0.98
CA GLY A 39 10.23 12.21 -2.41
C GLY A 39 9.62 10.89 -2.86
N THR A 40 9.40 10.78 -4.18
CA THR A 40 8.88 9.58 -4.83
C THR A 40 10.02 8.74 -5.42
N LEU A 41 9.71 7.49 -5.75
CA LEU A 41 10.58 6.60 -6.52
C LEU A 41 9.80 5.84 -7.60
N THR A 42 10.49 5.39 -8.62
CA THR A 42 9.98 4.57 -9.74
C THR A 42 10.03 3.08 -9.42
N SER A 43 9.34 2.26 -10.24
CA SER A 43 9.48 0.79 -10.19
C SER A 43 10.95 0.36 -10.28
N THR A 44 11.71 0.90 -11.23
CA THR A 44 13.13 0.56 -11.41
C THR A 44 13.97 0.85 -10.18
N GLU A 45 13.83 2.03 -9.58
CA GLU A 45 14.58 2.41 -8.38
C GLU A 45 14.23 1.53 -7.17
N SER A 46 12.94 1.23 -6.99
CA SER A 46 12.45 0.40 -5.89
C SER A 46 12.91 -1.05 -6.01
N LEU A 47 12.86 -1.62 -7.22
CA LEU A 47 13.32 -2.98 -7.49
C LEU A 47 14.84 -3.11 -7.42
N ALA A 48 15.59 -2.07 -7.79
CA ALA A 48 17.05 -2.08 -7.72
C ALA A 48 17.58 -1.99 -6.27
N ASN A 49 16.85 -1.30 -5.39
CA ASN A 49 17.15 -1.27 -3.95
C ASN A 49 15.86 -1.10 -3.14
N PRO A 50 15.36 -2.16 -2.47
CA PRO A 50 14.13 -2.09 -1.69
C PRO A 50 14.26 -1.20 -0.45
N TYR A 51 15.47 -0.83 -0.02
CA TYR A 51 15.74 0.14 1.05
C TYR A 51 16.28 1.46 0.52
N ASN A 52 15.94 1.81 -0.73
CA ASN A 52 16.20 3.15 -1.27
C ASN A 52 15.69 4.21 -0.30
N ARG A 53 16.48 5.28 -0.07
CA ARG A 53 16.15 6.36 0.87
C ARG A 53 14.79 7.03 0.63
N TYR A 54 14.28 6.99 -0.60
CA TYR A 54 12.95 7.54 -0.91
C TYR A 54 11.82 6.61 -0.47
N LEU A 55 12.07 5.29 -0.34
CA LEU A 55 11.10 4.29 0.09
C LEU A 55 10.90 4.33 1.61
N THR A 56 9.97 5.18 2.03
CA THR A 56 9.58 5.39 3.43
C THR A 56 8.17 4.88 3.67
N LEU A 57 8.02 3.92 4.59
CA LEU A 57 6.74 3.33 4.97
C LEU A 57 6.35 3.75 6.39
N GLY A 58 5.11 4.19 6.57
CA GLY A 58 4.44 4.26 7.86
C GLY A 58 3.53 3.05 8.04
N HIS A 59 3.26 2.68 9.30
CA HIS A 59 2.52 1.46 9.61
C HIS A 59 1.72 1.61 10.90
N ASN A 60 0.39 1.47 10.79
CA ASN A 60 -0.56 1.40 11.90
C ASN A 60 -0.43 2.52 12.95
N ASP A 61 -0.03 3.71 12.52
CA ASP A 61 0.30 4.87 13.39
C ASP A 61 -0.53 6.12 13.10
N PHE A 62 -1.58 6.01 12.25
CA PHE A 62 -2.47 7.13 11.93
C PHE A 62 -3.95 6.74 11.84
N LEU A 63 -4.32 5.89 10.89
CA LEU A 63 -5.73 5.56 10.62
C LEU A 63 -6.00 4.08 10.84
N SER A 64 -6.90 3.77 11.77
CA SER A 64 -7.36 2.40 12.00
C SER A 64 -8.51 2.06 11.05
N GLN A 65 -8.20 1.37 9.95
CA GLN A 65 -9.17 0.85 8.98
C GLN A 65 -9.33 -0.67 9.02
N PRO A 66 -10.49 -1.22 9.46
CA PRO A 66 -10.69 -2.66 9.57
C PRO A 66 -10.36 -3.43 8.29
N TYR A 67 -10.84 -2.96 7.13
CA TYR A 67 -10.66 -3.63 5.84
C TYR A 67 -9.32 -3.35 5.16
N LEU A 68 -8.56 -2.36 5.64
CA LEU A 68 -7.29 -1.94 5.05
C LEU A 68 -6.08 -2.14 5.97
N SER A 69 -6.26 -2.78 7.13
CA SER A 69 -5.23 -3.02 8.15
C SER A 69 -3.94 -3.67 7.61
N ASN A 70 -4.06 -4.64 6.69
CA ASN A 70 -2.93 -5.30 6.02
C ASN A 70 -2.83 -4.90 4.54
N VAL A 71 -3.25 -3.69 4.20
CA VAL A 71 -3.27 -3.19 2.83
C VAL A 71 -2.35 -1.99 2.70
N ILE A 72 -1.62 -1.93 1.59
CA ILE A 72 -0.97 -0.71 1.10
C ILE A 72 -1.56 -0.31 -0.24
N THR A 73 -1.83 0.98 -0.41
CA THR A 73 -2.37 1.54 -1.65
C THR A 73 -1.27 2.29 -2.39
N ASP A 74 -1.36 2.31 -3.72
CA ASP A 74 -0.53 3.16 -4.57
C ASP A 74 -1.41 3.86 -5.62
N THR A 75 -1.14 5.12 -5.90
CA THR A 75 -1.94 5.99 -6.79
C THR A 75 -1.13 6.44 -8.00
N HIS A 76 -1.79 7.05 -8.99
CA HIS A 76 -1.18 7.43 -10.27
C HIS A 76 -0.43 6.23 -10.91
N PHE A 77 -1.02 5.05 -10.78
CA PHE A 77 -0.33 3.77 -10.93
C PHE A 77 0.15 3.48 -12.37
N ASN A 78 -0.46 4.16 -13.34
CA ASN A 78 -0.19 4.05 -14.77
C ASN A 78 0.89 4.99 -15.32
N ASN A 79 1.23 6.08 -14.61
CA ASN A 79 2.20 7.05 -15.14
C ASN A 79 3.06 7.74 -14.04
N PRO A 80 4.36 7.40 -13.93
CA PRO A 80 5.04 6.29 -14.60
C PRO A 80 4.52 4.93 -14.10
N ASP A 81 4.95 3.83 -14.71
CA ASP A 81 4.67 2.49 -14.17
C ASP A 81 5.12 2.38 -12.71
N ARG A 82 4.21 1.93 -11.84
CA ARG A 82 4.43 1.73 -10.39
C ARG A 82 4.22 0.29 -9.94
N ARG A 83 4.15 -0.68 -10.86
CA ARG A 83 3.90 -2.09 -10.54
C ARG A 83 5.02 -2.70 -9.71
N GLY A 84 6.28 -2.52 -10.16
CA GLY A 84 7.46 -2.94 -9.41
C GLY A 84 7.57 -2.26 -8.05
N ARG A 85 7.13 -1.00 -7.98
CA ARG A 85 7.09 -0.24 -6.73
C ARG A 85 6.12 -0.83 -5.71
N LEU A 86 4.90 -1.14 -6.12
CA LEU A 86 3.91 -1.75 -5.23
C LEU A 86 4.35 -3.15 -4.78
N ILE A 87 4.99 -3.94 -5.65
CA ILE A 87 5.59 -5.23 -5.26
C ILE A 87 6.67 -5.02 -4.18
N THR A 88 7.52 -4.00 -4.36
CA THR A 88 8.56 -3.66 -3.38
C THR A 88 7.97 -3.25 -2.02
N PHE A 89 6.85 -2.51 -2.02
CA PHE A 89 6.14 -2.18 -0.79
C PHE A 89 5.66 -3.43 -0.05
N LEU A 90 5.07 -4.39 -0.76
CA LEU A 90 4.63 -5.66 -0.17
C LEU A 90 5.80 -6.48 0.39
N ALA A 91 6.94 -6.49 -0.32
CA ALA A 91 8.14 -7.17 0.16
C ALA A 91 8.65 -6.55 1.46
N ARG A 92 8.68 -5.22 1.54
CA ARG A 92 9.06 -4.47 2.74
C ARG A 92 8.06 -4.66 3.89
N MET A 93 6.76 -4.71 3.61
CA MET A 93 5.75 -5.06 4.63
C MET A 93 5.99 -6.43 5.24
N ASN A 94 6.31 -7.43 4.41
CA ASN A 94 6.62 -8.77 4.88
C ASN A 94 7.92 -8.81 5.69
N GLN A 95 8.97 -8.16 5.18
CA GLN A 95 10.31 -8.18 5.76
C GLN A 95 10.41 -7.39 7.06
N ASP A 96 9.86 -6.17 7.10
CA ASP A 96 10.05 -5.24 8.22
C ASP A 96 8.99 -5.38 9.32
N TYR A 97 7.76 -5.75 8.94
CA TYR A 97 6.61 -5.81 9.86
C TYR A 97 6.05 -7.23 10.04
N GLY A 98 6.53 -8.22 9.28
CA GLY A 98 5.99 -9.58 9.31
C GLY A 98 4.56 -9.69 8.77
N VAL A 99 4.09 -8.69 8.01
CA VAL A 99 2.72 -8.62 7.52
C VAL A 99 2.60 -9.32 6.17
N VAL A 100 1.59 -10.19 6.02
CA VAL A 100 1.16 -10.67 4.71
C VAL A 100 0.31 -9.59 4.07
N GLY A 101 0.97 -8.77 3.27
CA GLY A 101 0.37 -7.58 2.68
C GLY A 101 -0.53 -7.90 1.50
N ARG A 102 -1.51 -7.01 1.29
CA ARG A 102 -2.27 -6.88 0.04
C ARG A 102 -1.99 -5.50 -0.55
N GLY A 103 -1.87 -5.43 -1.86
CA GLY A 103 -1.60 -4.19 -2.60
C GLY A 103 -2.82 -3.76 -3.39
N ILE A 104 -3.11 -2.45 -3.43
CA ILE A 104 -4.10 -1.88 -4.34
C ILE A 104 -3.44 -0.76 -5.14
N GLY A 105 -3.18 -1.00 -6.42
CA GLY A 105 -2.69 0.02 -7.36
C GLY A 105 -3.87 0.66 -8.09
N VAL A 106 -4.02 1.98 -8.01
CA VAL A 106 -5.14 2.73 -8.57
C VAL A 106 -4.63 3.74 -9.60
N ASP A 107 -5.09 3.61 -10.84
CA ASP A 107 -4.81 4.57 -11.91
C ASP A 107 -5.45 5.94 -11.64
N GLU A 108 -5.01 6.95 -12.39
CA GLU A 108 -5.68 8.25 -12.39
C GLU A 108 -7.16 8.13 -12.81
N SER A 109 -8.00 9.08 -12.36
CA SER A 109 -9.45 9.10 -12.65
C SER A 109 -10.18 7.79 -12.29
N THR A 110 -9.68 7.07 -11.28
CA THR A 110 -10.19 5.78 -10.81
C THR A 110 -10.27 5.78 -9.29
N ALA A 111 -11.26 5.08 -8.73
CA ALA A 111 -11.46 4.95 -7.29
C ALA A 111 -11.88 3.52 -6.92
N VAL A 112 -11.46 3.07 -5.74
CA VAL A 112 -11.95 1.85 -5.10
C VAL A 112 -12.77 2.23 -3.88
N CYS A 113 -14.07 1.93 -3.89
CA CYS A 113 -14.95 2.13 -2.75
C CYS A 113 -15.14 0.81 -2.02
N ILE A 114 -14.93 0.81 -0.70
CA ILE A 114 -15.12 -0.37 0.15
C ILE A 114 -16.39 -0.17 0.97
N GLU A 115 -17.36 -1.05 0.74
CA GLU A 115 -18.65 -1.04 1.45
C GLU A 115 -18.50 -1.53 2.89
N SER A 116 -19.54 -1.32 3.71
CA SER A 116 -19.55 -1.74 5.12
C SER A 116 -19.37 -3.24 5.32
N GLY A 117 -19.68 -4.07 4.32
CA GLY A 117 -19.43 -5.52 4.32
C GLY A 117 -18.04 -5.95 3.81
N GLY A 118 -17.16 -5.00 3.47
CA GLY A 118 -15.81 -5.27 2.96
C GLY A 118 -15.74 -5.49 1.45
N THR A 119 -16.87 -5.45 0.73
CA THR A 119 -16.93 -5.53 -0.73
C THR A 119 -16.29 -4.29 -1.35
N GLY A 120 -15.25 -4.48 -2.17
CA GLY A 120 -14.65 -3.42 -2.97
C GLY A 120 -15.33 -3.28 -4.34
N ARG A 121 -15.61 -2.05 -4.76
CA ARG A 121 -16.09 -1.72 -6.11
C ARG A 121 -15.18 -0.68 -6.76
N VAL A 122 -14.85 -0.90 -8.02
CA VAL A 122 -14.04 0.01 -8.82
C VAL A 122 -14.95 0.97 -9.59
N PHE A 123 -14.63 2.25 -9.57
CA PHE A 123 -15.32 3.31 -10.30
C PHE A 123 -14.28 4.12 -11.10
N GLY A 124 -14.71 4.71 -12.21
CA GLY A 124 -13.87 5.57 -13.04
C GLY A 124 -13.48 4.92 -14.37
N SER A 125 -12.50 5.51 -15.04
CA SER A 125 -12.14 5.15 -16.42
C SER A 125 -10.78 4.46 -16.57
N GLY A 126 -9.98 4.38 -15.50
CA GLY A 126 -8.70 3.67 -15.50
C GLY A 126 -8.81 2.26 -14.91
N THR A 127 -7.65 1.64 -14.65
CA THR A 127 -7.55 0.28 -14.10
C THR A 127 -7.22 0.31 -12.62
N THR A 128 -7.66 -0.71 -11.89
CA THR A 128 -7.18 -1.01 -10.54
C THR A 128 -6.54 -2.39 -10.51
N PHE A 129 -5.40 -2.50 -9.85
CA PHE A 129 -4.65 -3.73 -9.66
C PHE A 129 -4.76 -4.17 -8.20
N PHE A 130 -5.12 -5.44 -7.98
CA PHE A 130 -5.16 -6.05 -6.65
C PHE A 130 -4.08 -7.11 -6.56
N LEU A 131 -3.15 -6.93 -5.62
CA LEU A 131 -2.03 -7.84 -5.38
C LEU A 131 -2.26 -8.54 -4.04
N SER A 132 -1.97 -9.84 -3.99
CA SER A 132 -1.97 -10.62 -2.76
C SER A 132 -0.72 -11.48 -2.73
N GLN A 133 -0.04 -11.50 -1.59
CA GLN A 133 1.03 -12.45 -1.31
C GLN A 133 0.45 -13.86 -1.11
N ASN A 134 1.15 -14.89 -1.58
CA ASN A 134 0.77 -16.28 -1.37
C ASN A 134 1.18 -16.78 0.04
N GLY A 135 0.48 -16.28 1.06
CA GLY A 135 0.60 -16.74 2.45
C GLY A 135 1.91 -16.38 3.17
N LEU A 136 1.93 -16.64 4.48
CA LEU A 136 3.01 -16.23 5.40
C LEU A 136 4.40 -16.79 5.04
N ALA A 137 4.46 -17.96 4.42
CA ALA A 137 5.72 -18.61 4.05
C ALA A 137 6.36 -18.04 2.77
N SER A 138 5.61 -17.26 1.99
CA SER A 138 6.09 -16.61 0.75
C SER A 138 6.89 -15.34 1.06
N LYS A 139 7.97 -15.46 1.82
CA LYS A 139 8.89 -14.33 2.05
C LYS A 139 9.76 -14.09 0.82
N PRO A 140 10.10 -12.83 0.48
CA PRO A 140 11.05 -12.52 -0.60
C PRO A 140 12.37 -13.28 -0.43
N GLU A 141 12.93 -13.80 -1.52
CA GLU A 141 14.26 -14.40 -1.52
C GLU A 141 15.35 -13.38 -1.22
N THR A 142 15.23 -12.17 -1.79
CA THR A 142 16.12 -11.04 -1.51
C THR A 142 15.30 -9.79 -1.24
N CYS A 143 15.36 -9.27 -0.02
CA CYS A 143 14.86 -7.95 0.33
C CYS A 143 15.81 -7.34 1.37
N VAL A 144 16.94 -6.80 0.92
CA VAL A 144 18.00 -6.23 1.76
C VAL A 144 18.54 -4.95 1.15
N ASN A 145 19.11 -4.06 1.96
CA ASN A 145 19.61 -2.77 1.51
C ASN A 145 20.75 -2.90 0.49
N GLY A 146 20.67 -2.15 -0.60
CA GLY A 146 21.70 -2.06 -1.62
C GLY A 146 21.74 -3.23 -2.61
N SER A 147 20.78 -4.16 -2.53
CA SER A 147 20.66 -5.29 -3.47
C SER A 147 19.32 -5.26 -4.19
N PRO A 148 19.24 -5.71 -5.46
CA PRO A 148 17.97 -5.85 -6.15
C PRO A 148 17.00 -6.76 -5.40
N LEU A 149 15.71 -6.42 -5.44
CA LEU A 149 14.64 -7.25 -4.93
C LEU A 149 14.52 -8.53 -5.77
N ASP A 150 14.45 -9.67 -5.09
CA ASP A 150 14.07 -10.95 -5.69
C ASP A 150 12.90 -11.53 -4.91
N TRP A 151 11.78 -11.76 -5.60
CA TRP A 151 10.58 -12.37 -5.04
C TRP A 151 9.86 -13.19 -6.10
N TYR A 152 10.34 -14.42 -6.30
CA TYR A 152 9.88 -15.30 -7.39
C TYR A 152 9.16 -16.53 -6.85
N ARG A 153 9.70 -17.14 -5.80
CA ARG A 153 9.21 -18.32 -5.08
C ARG A 153 8.81 -19.47 -6.01
N ASN A 154 9.65 -19.78 -6.99
CA ASN A 154 9.32 -20.76 -8.04
C ASN A 154 7.99 -20.45 -8.75
N ARG A 155 7.71 -19.16 -9.02
CA ARG A 155 6.43 -18.62 -9.55
C ARG A 155 5.25 -18.74 -8.59
N GLN A 156 5.51 -18.76 -7.29
CA GLN A 156 4.49 -18.86 -6.24
C GLN A 156 4.57 -17.70 -5.25
N ALA A 157 5.19 -16.57 -5.63
CA ALA A 157 5.33 -15.41 -4.77
C ALA A 157 3.96 -14.90 -4.33
#